data_AF-A0A966WA67-F1
#
_entry.id   AF-A0A966WA67-F1
#
_cell.length_a   1.000
_cell.length_b   1.000
_cell.length_c   1.000
_cell.angle_alpha   90.00
_cell.angle_beta   90.00
_cell.angle_gamma   90.00
#
_symmetry.space_group_name_H-M   'P 1'
#
loop_
_entity.id
_entity.type
_entity.pdbx_description
1 polymer ?
#
loop_
_entity_poly.entity_id
_entity_poly.type
_entity_poly.pdbx_seq_one_letter_code
_entity_poly.pdbx_strand_id
1 'polypeptide(L)' 'MPAAPQGAGELAQARQLFKALADPVRLEVVQALGGGERCVCELSQGLGLGQSRLSFHLKVMREAGL' A
#
# COMPACT_ATOMS: atom_id res chain seq x y z
N MET A 1 2.53 -7.78 29.38
CA MET A 1 1.83 -8.98 28.87
C MET A 1 1.59 -8.76 27.38
N PRO A 2 2.23 -9.51 26.45
CA PRO A 2 1.87 -9.42 25.04
C PRO A 2 0.59 -10.24 24.81
N ALA A 3 -0.36 -9.64 24.10
CA ALA A 3 -1.69 -10.19 23.85
C ALA A 3 -1.63 -11.53 23.11
N ALA A 4 -2.53 -12.44 23.47
CA ALA A 4 -2.73 -13.73 22.80
C ALA A 4 -3.02 -13.55 21.30
N PRO A 5 -2.64 -14.52 20.44
CA PRO A 5 -2.79 -14.38 18.99
C PRO A 5 -4.28 -14.33 18.63
N GLN A 6 -4.74 -13.24 18.01
CA GLN A 6 -6.07 -13.16 17.42
C GLN A 6 -6.05 -13.87 16.07
N GLY A 7 -5.77 -15.18 16.11
CA GLY A 7 -5.23 -15.98 15.01
C GLY A 7 -6.13 -16.22 13.79
N ALA A 8 -7.34 -15.65 13.72
CA ALA A 8 -8.17 -15.71 12.51
C ALA A 8 -8.40 -14.31 11.91
N GLY A 9 -8.62 -13.29 12.76
CA GLY A 9 -8.79 -11.90 12.33
C GLY A 9 -7.49 -11.29 11.81
N GLU A 10 -6.38 -11.48 12.53
CA GLU A 10 -5.06 -10.96 12.12
C GLU A 10 -4.59 -11.59 10.81
N LEU A 11 -4.81 -12.90 10.61
CA LEU A 11 -4.42 -13.59 9.37
C LEU A 11 -5.27 -13.13 8.17
N ALA A 12 -6.58 -12.89 8.37
CA ALA A 12 -7.43 -12.35 7.30
C ALA A 12 -7.00 -10.92 6.90
N GLN A 13 -6.64 -10.10 7.88
CA GLN A 13 -6.20 -8.72 7.66
C GLN A 13 -4.81 -8.68 7.01
N ALA A 14 -3.84 -9.48 7.51
CA ALA A 14 -2.54 -9.66 6.88
C ALA A 14 -2.69 -10.15 5.44
N ARG A 15 -3.59 -11.10 5.17
CA ARG A 15 -3.86 -11.58 3.81
C ARG A 15 -4.38 -10.46 2.89
N GLN A 16 -5.25 -9.58 3.38
CA GLN A 16 -5.69 -8.42 2.60
C GLN A 16 -4.54 -7.44 2.34
N LEU A 17 -3.70 -7.18 3.35
CA LEU A 17 -2.53 -6.32 3.22
C LEU A 17 -1.55 -6.88 2.18
N PHE A 18 -1.22 -8.17 2.25
CA PHE A 18 -0.37 -8.84 1.27
C PHE A 18 -1.00 -8.86 -0.13
N LYS A 19 -2.32 -9.02 -0.23
CA LYS A 19 -3.01 -8.95 -1.53
C LYS A 19 -2.95 -7.54 -2.12
N ALA A 20 -3.04 -6.51 -1.28
CA ALA A 20 -2.78 -5.14 -1.71
C ALA A 20 -1.32 -5.00 -2.14
N LEU A 21 -0.34 -5.45 -1.36
CA LEU A 21 1.07 -5.35 -1.73
C LEU A 21 1.51 -6.26 -2.90
N ALA A 22 0.72 -7.25 -3.30
CA ALA A 22 1.07 -8.19 -4.38
C ALA A 22 1.08 -7.56 -5.79
N ASP A 23 0.81 -6.26 -5.92
CA ASP A 23 0.83 -5.54 -7.20
C ASP A 23 2.13 -4.76 -7.35
N PRO A 24 2.82 -4.90 -8.49
CA PRO A 24 4.15 -4.32 -8.68
C PRO A 24 4.13 -2.79 -8.53
N VAL A 25 3.11 -2.13 -9.07
CA VAL A 25 2.95 -0.68 -8.96
C VAL A 25 2.80 -0.24 -7.49
N ARG A 26 2.02 -0.96 -6.69
CA ARG A 26 1.84 -0.64 -5.26
C ARG A 26 3.13 -0.85 -4.47
N LEU A 27 3.93 -1.87 -4.80
CA LEU A 27 5.27 -2.05 -4.21
C LEU A 27 6.20 -0.89 -4.55
N GLU A 28 6.20 -0.42 -5.79
CA GLU A 28 7.00 0.74 -6.18
C GLU A 28 6.54 2.02 -5.46
N VAL A 29 5.23 2.20 -5.27
CA VAL A 29 4.69 3.30 -4.46
C VAL A 29 5.16 3.20 -3.01
N VAL A 30 5.10 2.03 -2.39
CA VAL A 30 5.58 1.81 -1.01
C VAL A 30 7.09 2.05 -0.91
N GLN A 31 7.87 1.58 -1.89
CA GLN A 31 9.31 1.84 -1.94
C GLN A 31 9.61 3.34 -2.10
N ALA A 32 8.86 4.04 -2.94
CA ALA A 32 9.00 5.47 -3.11
C ALA A 32 8.64 6.23 -1.81
N LEU A 33 7.58 5.83 -1.12
CA LEU A 33 7.18 6.40 0.18
C LEU A 33 8.10 6.00 1.34
N GLY A 34 8.87 4.92 1.21
CA GLY A 34 9.85 4.50 2.22
C GLY A 34 10.97 5.51 2.48
N GLY A 35 11.19 6.45 1.55
CA GLY A 35 12.11 7.58 1.72
C GLY A 35 11.50 8.82 2.37
N GLY A 36 10.20 8.81 2.68
CA GLY A 36 9.45 9.95 3.21
C GLY A 36 8.17 10.23 2.41
N GLU A 37 7.36 11.15 2.94
CA GLU A 37 6.16 11.63 2.27
C GLU A 37 6.54 12.35 0.97
N ARG A 38 5.87 11.99 -0.13
CA ARG A 38 6.06 12.64 -1.45
C ARG A 38 4.74 13.14 -1.98
N CYS A 39 4.78 14.18 -2.81
CA CYS A 39 3.60 14.58 -3.55
C CYS A 39 3.19 13.50 -4.56
N VAL A 40 1.88 13.36 -4.74
CA VAL A 40 1.27 12.50 -5.78
C VAL A 40 1.80 12.84 -7.19
N CYS A 41 2.13 14.11 -7.44
CA CYS A 41 2.77 14.59 -8.67
C CYS A 41 4.13 13.93 -8.91
N GLU A 42 4.97 13.90 -7.87
CA GLU A 42 6.33 13.35 -7.91
C GLU A 42 6.31 11.83 -8.05
N LEU A 43 5.39 11.16 -7.34
CA LEU A 43 5.17 9.72 -7.47
C LEU A 43 4.72 9.35 -8.88
N SER A 44 3.76 10.10 -9.42
CA SER A 44 3.24 9.90 -10.79
C SER A 44 4.34 10.09 -11.85
N GLN A 45 5.20 11.09 -11.69
CA GLN A 45 6.35 11.30 -12.58
C GLN A 45 7.42 10.22 -12.42
N GLY A 46 7.79 9.86 -11.19
CA GLY A 46 8.83 8.88 -10.90
C GLY A 46 8.45 7.45 -11.31
N LEU A 47 7.17 7.11 -11.25
CA LEU A 47 6.63 5.79 -11.63
C LEU A 47 6.16 5.75 -13.10
N GLY A 48 6.14 6.88 -13.80
CA GLY A 48 5.60 6.97 -15.17
C GLY A 48 4.10 6.64 -15.26
N LEU A 49 3.35 6.77 -14.15
CA LEU A 49 1.94 6.43 -14.06
C LEU A 49 1.09 7.69 -14.13
N GLY A 50 -0.05 7.64 -14.82
CA GLY A 50 -1.03 8.72 -14.78
C GLY A 50 -1.58 8.93 -13.37
N GLN A 51 -1.79 10.20 -12.99
CA GLN A 51 -2.39 10.64 -11.71
C GLN A 51 -3.62 9.82 -11.30
N SER A 52 -4.53 9.56 -12.24
CA SER A 52 -5.76 8.79 -11.99
C SER A 52 -5.48 7.33 -11.60
N ARG A 53 -4.48 6.70 -12.23
CA ARG A 53 -4.05 5.34 -11.88
C ARG A 53 -3.42 5.33 -10.50
N LEU A 54 -2.50 6.25 -10.22
CA LEU A 54 -1.84 6.34 -8.92
C LEU A 54 -2.85 6.53 -7.77
N SER A 55 -3.82 7.44 -7.94
CA SER A 55 -4.88 7.67 -6.95
C SER A 55 -5.72 6.42 -6.68
N PHE A 56 -6.03 5.64 -7.71
CA PHE A 56 -6.70 4.34 -7.55
C PHE A 56 -5.86 3.37 -6.70
N HIS A 57 -4.57 3.21 -7.01
CA HIS A 57 -3.68 2.35 -6.23
C HIS A 57 -3.55 2.81 -4.76
N LEU A 58 -3.42 4.11 -4.51
CA LEU A 58 -3.37 4.69 -3.16
C LEU A 58 -4.66 4.42 -2.38
N LYS A 59 -5.83 4.57 -3.02
CA LYS A 59 -7.12 4.26 -2.40
C LYS A 59 -7.21 2.79 -1.99
N VAL A 60 -6.82 1.88 -2.87
CA VAL A 60 -6.82 0.43 -2.60
C VAL A 60 -5.89 0.07 -1.44
N MET A 61 -4.71 0.69 -1.34
CA MET A 61 -3.81 0.48 -0.20
C MET A 61 -4.44 0.97 1.11
N ARG A 62 -5.05 2.16 1.10
CA ARG A 62 -5.74 2.72 2.26
C ARG A 62 -6.94 1.87 2.71
N GLU A 63 -7.71 1.33 1.76
CA GLU A 63 -8.82 0.40 2.03
C GLU A 63 -8.32 -0.93 2.62
N ALA A 64 -7.09 -1.34 2.30
CA ALA A 64 -6.45 -2.50 2.89
C ALA A 64 -5.81 -2.25 4.27
N GLY A 65 -5.80 -1.00 4.75
CA GLY A 65 -5.25 -0.62 6.05
C GLY A 65 -3.78 -0.24 6.05
N LEU A 66 -3.22 0.18 4.90
CA LEU A 66 -1.91 0.83 4.78
C LEU A 66 -2.00 2.35 4.93
#